data_AF-A0A965RRQ1-F1
#
_entry.id   AF-A0A965RRQ1-F1
#
_cell.length_a   1.000
_cell.length_b   1.000
_cell.length_c   1.000
_cell.angle_alpha   90.00
_cell.angle_beta   90.00
_cell.angle_gamma   90.00
#
_symmetry.space_group_name_H-M   'P 1'
#
loop_
_entity.id
_entity.type
_entity.pdbx_description
1 polymer ?
#
loop_
_entity_poly.entity_id
_entity_poly.type
_entity_poly.pdbx_seq_one_letter_code
_entity_poly.pdbx_strand_id
1 'polypeptide(L)'
;MPTRFSWLSVLLCVVLISCQNKGRNAGSQPSPVPSPVQAPPDQNKDPGSGPLRLTGEAKGLEEPHSYEIQLDWQVSNREPSTFFIVKRNDWASGRVVQGEQGFYQDEEVQEGKDYLYQVQMINGSKSVTSDWLQVTVPKDKVFEGDEIVQTGSVENYARLFLKNKVRIVWQGDKLEIRTHEIISEDAVLDSFSTDQKKAETGEAGRSGGELIIQAKTLKGSLFIRADGQNGGVGLEGSQGGAGEVGTVGPKTFLHWGEPTKFPLGAYNFRGSWFYCDPPRPPGTIGGTGGQGLIGFAGGAGGNSSKVLIEIEDTKSGDLFFTNKPGVGGEGGLGGVGGEGGEGGWSGEIDWKTYASDMPQGADLSLFVACQPKQGEKGPRGSRGPQGGKGNDGFQAPFCLKLGSSQMGYCP
;
A
#
# COMPACT_ATOMS: atom_id res chain seq x y z
N MET A 1 6.57 -35.77 38.15
CA MET A 1 6.19 -37.21 38.17
C MET A 1 4.68 -37.30 37.92
N PRO A 2 4.21 -38.23 37.09
CA PRO A 2 4.45 -38.38 35.65
C PRO A 2 3.08 -38.30 34.90
N THR A 3 2.89 -38.29 33.59
CA THR A 3 3.46 -39.03 32.44
C THR A 3 3.10 -38.24 31.16
N ARG A 4 4.08 -37.89 30.32
CA ARG A 4 4.44 -38.56 29.04
C ARG A 4 3.30 -38.62 28.00
N PHE A 5 3.48 -37.89 26.90
CA PHE A 5 3.07 -38.38 25.58
C PHE A 5 4.25 -38.34 24.62
N SER A 6 4.39 -39.47 23.92
CA SER A 6 5.51 -39.91 23.13
C SER A 6 5.47 -39.37 21.71
N TRP A 7 6.66 -39.27 21.13
CA TRP A 7 6.98 -39.06 19.73
C TRP A 7 6.28 -40.07 18.81
N LEU A 8 5.99 -39.65 17.57
CA LEU A 8 6.22 -40.51 16.42
C LEU A 8 6.56 -39.68 15.16
N SER A 9 7.71 -40.04 14.59
CA SER A 9 8.32 -39.56 13.36
C SER A 9 7.57 -40.02 12.11
N VAL A 10 7.45 -39.17 11.08
CA VAL A 10 7.22 -39.57 9.67
C VAL A 10 7.91 -38.53 8.79
N LEU A 11 9.12 -38.83 8.30
CA LEU A 11 9.45 -39.50 7.04
C LEU A 11 9.71 -38.48 5.91
N LEU A 12 11.00 -38.29 5.69
CA LEU A 12 11.64 -37.63 4.55
C LEU A 12 11.28 -38.38 3.26
N CYS A 13 10.64 -37.69 2.31
CA CYS A 13 10.58 -38.12 0.91
C CYS A 13 11.14 -36.99 0.03
N VAL A 14 12.41 -37.14 -0.33
CA VAL A 14 13.01 -36.43 -1.46
C VAL A 14 12.52 -37.11 -2.72
N VAL A 15 11.72 -36.40 -3.52
CA VAL A 15 11.41 -36.79 -4.90
C VAL A 15 11.85 -35.66 -5.81
N LEU A 16 13.04 -35.84 -6.38
CA LEU A 16 13.54 -35.11 -7.53
C LEU A 16 12.75 -35.57 -8.76
N ILE A 17 11.86 -34.72 -9.28
CA ILE A 17 11.32 -34.88 -10.63
C ILE A 17 11.90 -33.76 -11.49
N SER A 18 12.94 -34.15 -12.23
CA SER A 18 13.31 -33.52 -13.48
C SER A 18 12.18 -33.75 -14.49
N CYS A 19 11.50 -32.69 -14.91
CA CYS A 19 10.67 -32.73 -16.10
C CYS A 19 11.28 -31.83 -17.18
N GLN A 20 11.64 -32.52 -18.25
CA GLN A 20 12.17 -32.01 -19.50
C GLN A 20 11.23 -31.00 -20.15
N ASN A 21 11.89 -29.98 -20.68
CA ASN A 21 11.51 -29.12 -21.79
C ASN A 21 10.77 -29.90 -22.89
N LYS A 22 9.51 -29.55 -23.17
CA LYS A 22 8.87 -29.87 -24.44
C LYS A 22 8.07 -28.65 -24.91
N GLY A 23 8.66 -27.96 -25.88
CA GLY A 23 8.07 -26.81 -26.54
C GLY A 23 6.67 -27.13 -27.07
N ARG A 24 5.72 -26.30 -26.67
CA ARG A 24 4.47 -26.10 -27.39
C ARG A 24 4.41 -24.63 -27.77
N ASN A 25 4.57 -24.40 -29.07
CA ASN A 25 4.11 -23.19 -29.73
C ASN A 25 2.60 -23.06 -29.46
N ALA A 26 2.23 -22.29 -28.45
CA ALA A 26 0.88 -21.80 -28.30
C ALA A 26 0.72 -20.67 -29.31
N GLY A 27 -0.04 -20.94 -30.37
CA GLY A 27 -0.50 -19.91 -31.29
C GLY A 27 -1.15 -18.79 -30.48
N SER A 28 -0.72 -17.57 -30.74
CA SER A 28 -1.34 -16.35 -30.26
C SER A 28 -2.83 -16.38 -30.60
N GLN A 29 -3.66 -16.67 -29.60
CA GLN A 29 -5.07 -16.28 -29.66
C GLN A 29 -5.08 -14.75 -29.78
N PRO A 30 -5.76 -14.17 -30.77
CA PRO A 30 -5.99 -12.74 -30.78
C PRO A 30 -6.74 -12.38 -29.50
N SER A 31 -6.18 -11.42 -28.76
CA SER A 31 -6.84 -10.80 -27.61
C SER A 31 -8.27 -10.44 -28.01
N PRO A 32 -9.28 -10.68 -27.16
CA PRO A 32 -10.63 -10.22 -27.43
C PRO A 32 -10.56 -8.71 -27.63
N VAL A 33 -10.92 -8.27 -28.83
CA VAL A 33 -11.13 -6.85 -29.15
C VAL A 33 -12.10 -6.32 -28.09
N PRO A 34 -11.73 -5.30 -27.29
CA PRO A 34 -12.67 -4.71 -26.36
C PRO A 34 -13.90 -4.29 -27.14
N SER A 35 -15.07 -4.79 -26.72
CA SER A 35 -16.33 -4.36 -27.29
C SER A 35 -16.36 -2.83 -27.21
N PRO A 36 -16.72 -2.12 -28.29
CA PRO A 36 -16.80 -0.67 -28.25
C PRO A 36 -17.71 -0.30 -27.09
N VAL A 37 -17.16 0.45 -26.14
CA VAL A 37 -17.98 1.06 -25.09
C VAL A 37 -19.04 1.85 -25.81
N GLN A 38 -20.29 1.45 -25.59
CA GLN A 38 -21.43 2.24 -26.01
C GLN A 38 -21.25 3.57 -25.30
N ALA A 39 -20.79 4.58 -26.05
CA ALA A 39 -21.00 5.96 -25.68
C ALA A 39 -22.48 6.06 -25.27
N PRO A 40 -22.79 6.72 -24.14
CA PRO A 40 -24.18 6.93 -23.77
C PRO A 40 -24.86 7.52 -25.01
N PRO A 41 -26.03 6.99 -25.39
CA PRO A 41 -26.61 7.20 -26.70
C PRO A 41 -26.60 8.69 -27.01
N ASP A 42 -25.97 9.06 -28.11
CA ASP A 42 -26.08 10.40 -28.69
C ASP A 42 -27.59 10.61 -28.91
N GLN A 43 -28.23 11.37 -28.02
CA GLN A 43 -29.69 11.34 -27.79
C GLN A 43 -30.50 12.02 -28.91
N ASN A 44 -29.90 12.28 -30.07
CA ASN A 44 -30.62 12.77 -31.24
C ASN A 44 -31.35 11.63 -31.94
N LYS A 45 -32.47 11.19 -31.35
CA LYS A 45 -33.49 10.43 -32.07
C LYS A 45 -34.03 11.31 -33.21
N ASP A 46 -34.02 10.72 -34.40
CA ASP A 46 -34.44 11.28 -35.69
C ASP A 46 -35.70 12.17 -35.56
N PRO A 47 -35.67 13.44 -36.01
CA PRO A 47 -36.83 14.32 -35.90
C PRO A 47 -37.98 13.78 -36.76
N GLY A 48 -39.12 13.50 -36.12
CA GLY A 48 -40.32 12.98 -36.77
C GLY A 48 -40.68 13.74 -38.05
N SER A 49 -41.18 13.03 -39.07
CA SER A 49 -41.38 13.55 -40.43
C SER A 49 -42.62 14.45 -40.59
N GLY A 50 -43.20 14.93 -39.49
CA GLY A 50 -44.41 15.73 -39.46
C GLY A 50 -44.23 17.22 -39.78
N PRO A 51 -45.35 17.96 -39.96
CA PRO A 51 -45.38 19.42 -40.15
C PRO A 51 -44.96 20.22 -38.90
N LEU A 52 -44.91 19.58 -37.73
CA LEU A 52 -44.34 20.10 -36.49
C LEU A 52 -43.30 19.10 -36.00
N ARG A 53 -42.04 19.52 -36.00
CA ARG A 53 -40.90 18.70 -35.57
C ARG A 53 -40.51 19.10 -34.17
N LEU A 54 -40.48 18.14 -33.25
CA LEU A 54 -40.07 18.33 -31.86
C LEU A 54 -38.74 17.63 -31.63
N THR A 55 -37.80 18.36 -31.05
CA THR A 55 -36.52 17.86 -30.55
C THR A 55 -36.38 18.24 -29.08
N GLY A 56 -35.52 17.54 -28.36
CA GLY A 56 -35.28 17.88 -26.97
C GLY A 56 -34.10 17.14 -26.39
N GLU A 57 -33.46 17.78 -25.41
CA GLU A 57 -32.26 17.29 -24.75
C GLU A 57 -32.34 17.55 -23.25
N ALA A 58 -31.80 16.62 -22.46
CA ALA A 58 -31.60 16.83 -21.03
C ALA A 58 -30.29 17.61 -20.80
N LYS A 59 -30.39 18.76 -20.13
CA LYS A 59 -29.26 19.61 -19.78
C LYS A 59 -28.96 19.49 -18.29
N GLY A 60 -27.71 19.16 -17.98
CA GLY A 60 -27.24 19.17 -16.61
C GLY A 60 -27.01 20.61 -16.11
N LEU A 61 -27.54 20.93 -14.92
CA LEU A 61 -27.35 22.21 -14.24
C LEU A 61 -26.10 22.19 -13.34
N GLU A 62 -25.74 23.31 -12.71
CA GLU A 62 -24.49 23.39 -11.92
C GLU A 62 -24.46 22.40 -10.74
N GLU A 63 -25.60 22.17 -10.10
CA GLU A 63 -25.68 21.26 -8.95
C GLU A 63 -25.81 19.78 -9.37
N PRO A 64 -25.27 18.85 -8.56
CA PRO A 64 -25.44 17.42 -8.80
C PRO A 64 -26.90 17.01 -8.82
N HIS A 65 -27.23 16.03 -9.67
CA HIS A 65 -28.59 15.48 -9.81
C HIS A 65 -29.63 16.51 -10.29
N SER A 66 -29.19 17.72 -10.64
CA SER A 66 -30.03 18.81 -11.12
C SER A 66 -29.96 18.88 -12.64
N TYR A 67 -31.15 18.86 -13.25
CA TYR A 67 -31.33 18.78 -14.69
C TYR A 67 -32.55 19.61 -15.11
N GLU A 68 -32.51 20.07 -16.35
CA GLU A 68 -33.69 20.57 -17.07
C GLU A 68 -33.80 19.85 -18.40
N ILE A 69 -35.01 19.80 -18.99
CA ILE A 69 -35.20 19.37 -20.38
C ILE A 69 -35.47 20.60 -21.22
N GLN A 70 -34.61 20.85 -22.20
CA GLN A 70 -34.86 21.86 -23.23
C GLN A 70 -35.56 21.18 -24.40
N LEU A 71 -36.76 21.65 -24.73
CA LEU A 71 -37.52 21.26 -25.91
C LEU A 71 -37.44 22.36 -26.95
N ASP A 72 -37.22 21.99 -28.20
CA ASP A 72 -37.20 22.90 -29.34
C ASP A 72 -38.10 22.34 -30.43
N TRP A 73 -38.83 23.21 -31.14
CA TRP A 73 -39.68 22.76 -32.24
C TRP A 73 -39.64 23.68 -33.45
N GLN A 74 -39.84 23.07 -34.62
CA GLN A 74 -39.88 23.73 -35.90
C GLN A 74 -41.20 23.45 -36.62
N VAL A 75 -41.83 24.50 -37.14
CA VAL A 75 -43.07 24.40 -37.91
C VAL A 75 -42.72 24.56 -39.39
N SER A 76 -43.08 23.57 -40.20
CA SER A 76 -42.76 23.55 -41.64
C SER A 76 -43.55 24.58 -42.46
N ASN A 77 -44.69 25.06 -41.95
CA ASN A 77 -45.53 26.07 -42.59
C ASN A 77 -45.49 27.40 -41.81
N ARG A 78 -45.25 28.52 -42.51
CA ARG A 78 -45.19 29.89 -41.96
C ARG A 78 -46.55 30.47 -41.50
N GLU A 79 -47.56 29.64 -41.22
CA GLU A 79 -48.80 30.16 -40.62
C GLU A 79 -48.48 30.59 -39.18
N PRO A 80 -48.75 31.85 -38.78
CA PRO A 80 -48.45 32.33 -37.43
C PRO A 80 -49.28 31.52 -36.43
N SER A 81 -48.60 30.83 -35.51
CA SER A 81 -49.28 30.11 -34.44
C SER A 81 -49.82 31.10 -33.40
N THR A 82 -50.96 30.80 -32.78
CA THR A 82 -51.48 31.64 -31.69
C THR A 82 -50.81 31.24 -30.36
N PHE A 83 -50.70 29.93 -30.13
CA PHE A 83 -49.98 29.37 -28.98
C PHE A 83 -49.63 27.89 -29.23
N PHE A 84 -48.70 27.38 -28.44
CA PHE A 84 -48.37 25.97 -28.35
C PHE A 84 -48.83 25.41 -27.00
N ILE A 85 -49.17 24.13 -26.98
CA ILE A 85 -49.40 23.36 -25.77
C ILE A 85 -48.34 22.26 -25.70
N VAL A 86 -47.48 22.33 -24.67
CA VAL A 86 -46.52 21.29 -24.34
C VAL A 86 -47.20 20.30 -23.40
N LYS A 87 -47.15 19.01 -23.73
CA LYS A 87 -47.68 17.92 -22.90
C LYS A 87 -46.54 17.02 -22.48
N ARG A 88 -46.59 16.58 -21.22
CA ARG A 88 -45.74 15.54 -20.65
C ARG A 88 -46.64 14.42 -20.16
N ASN A 89 -46.22 13.17 -20.30
CA ASN A 89 -47.02 11.98 -19.99
C ASN A 89 -47.58 11.91 -18.56
N ASP A 90 -46.93 12.56 -17.60
CA ASP A 90 -47.30 12.60 -16.18
C ASP A 90 -47.99 13.91 -15.75
N TRP A 91 -48.17 14.87 -16.66
CA TRP A 91 -48.88 16.10 -16.37
C TRP A 91 -50.39 15.92 -16.50
N ALA A 92 -51.13 16.44 -15.51
CA ALA A 92 -52.60 16.49 -15.56
C ALA A 92 -53.12 17.44 -16.66
N SER A 93 -52.34 18.48 -16.99
CA SER A 93 -52.67 19.47 -18.03
C SER A 93 -51.41 19.95 -18.74
N GLY A 94 -51.54 20.28 -20.02
CA GLY A 94 -50.45 20.83 -20.81
C GLY A 94 -50.07 22.26 -20.39
N ARG A 95 -48.83 22.65 -20.68
CA ARG A 95 -48.30 24.00 -20.44
C ARG A 95 -48.46 24.83 -21.71
N VAL A 96 -48.99 26.04 -21.56
CA VAL A 96 -49.23 26.95 -22.70
C VAL A 96 -47.99 27.80 -22.92
N VAL A 97 -47.50 27.81 -24.16
CA VAL A 97 -46.33 28.58 -24.60
C VAL A 97 -46.79 29.54 -25.69
N GLN A 98 -46.30 30.77 -25.69
CA GLN A 98 -46.71 31.78 -26.67
C GLN A 98 -46.25 31.40 -28.09
N GLY A 99 -47.05 31.74 -29.10
CA GLY A 99 -46.86 31.26 -30.47
C GLY A 99 -45.58 31.74 -31.19
N GLU A 100 -44.89 32.75 -30.66
CA GLU A 100 -43.60 33.21 -31.18
C GLU A 100 -42.42 32.42 -30.59
N GLN A 101 -42.63 31.71 -29.49
CA GLN A 101 -41.60 30.95 -28.79
C GLN A 101 -41.54 29.53 -29.37
N GLY A 102 -40.38 29.18 -29.93
CA GLY A 102 -40.11 27.87 -30.52
C GLY A 102 -39.50 26.83 -29.58
N PHE A 103 -39.54 27.09 -28.26
CA PHE A 103 -38.87 26.27 -27.25
C PHE A 103 -39.62 26.28 -25.91
N TYR A 104 -39.32 25.30 -25.06
CA TYR A 104 -39.80 25.22 -23.67
C TYR A 104 -38.73 24.57 -22.79
N GLN A 105 -38.58 25.06 -21.55
CA GLN A 105 -37.69 24.47 -20.56
C GLN A 105 -38.53 23.82 -19.45
N ASP A 106 -38.23 22.56 -19.15
CA ASP A 106 -38.84 21.81 -18.06
C ASP A 106 -37.82 21.55 -16.95
N GLU A 107 -37.94 22.29 -15.86
CA GLU A 107 -37.12 22.15 -14.65
C GLU A 107 -37.69 21.10 -13.68
N GLU A 108 -38.92 20.62 -13.89
CA GLU A 108 -39.60 19.67 -12.98
C GLU A 108 -39.27 18.21 -13.34
N VAL A 109 -37.99 17.93 -13.56
CA VAL A 109 -37.48 16.62 -14.01
C VAL A 109 -36.60 15.97 -12.96
N GLN A 110 -36.52 14.65 -12.98
CA GLN A 110 -35.71 13.87 -12.04
C GLN A 110 -34.72 13.01 -12.81
N GLU A 111 -33.51 12.88 -12.29
CA GLU A 111 -32.47 12.07 -12.90
C GLU A 111 -32.86 10.59 -13.06
N GLY A 112 -32.34 9.97 -14.11
CA GLY A 112 -32.61 8.58 -14.44
C GLY A 112 -34.05 8.26 -14.86
N LYS A 113 -34.90 9.27 -15.07
CA LYS A 113 -36.27 9.09 -15.56
C LYS A 113 -36.39 9.38 -17.05
N ASP A 114 -37.32 8.66 -17.66
CA ASP A 114 -37.78 8.90 -19.03
C ASP A 114 -39.06 9.73 -19.01
N TYR A 115 -39.07 10.78 -19.82
CA TYR A 115 -40.23 11.64 -20.02
C TYR A 115 -40.65 11.58 -21.49
N LEU A 116 -41.96 11.53 -21.72
CA LEU A 116 -42.54 11.60 -23.05
C LEU A 116 -43.19 12.96 -23.24
N TYR A 117 -42.72 13.71 -24.24
CA TYR A 117 -43.20 15.03 -24.59
C TYR A 117 -43.94 15.04 -25.91
N GLN A 118 -44.92 15.91 -26.02
CA GLN A 118 -45.61 16.21 -27.27
C GLN A 118 -45.95 17.70 -27.30
N VAL A 119 -45.77 18.33 -28.45
CA VAL A 119 -46.15 19.72 -28.65
C VAL A 119 -47.33 19.78 -29.62
N GLN A 120 -48.34 20.57 -29.27
CA GLN A 120 -49.50 20.83 -30.10
C GLN A 120 -49.56 22.32 -30.44
N MET A 121 -49.46 22.66 -31.71
CA MET A 121 -49.67 24.00 -32.23
C MET A 121 -51.17 24.25 -32.42
N ILE A 122 -51.67 25.41 -31.97
CA ILE A 122 -53.05 25.85 -32.17
C ILE A 122 -53.07 27.19 -32.91
N ASN A 123 -53.85 27.23 -34.00
CA ASN A 123 -54.10 28.44 -34.79
C ASN A 123 -55.58 28.51 -35.16
N GLY A 124 -56.35 29.28 -34.37
CA GLY A 124 -57.81 29.32 -34.49
C GLY A 124 -58.44 27.94 -34.29
N SER A 125 -59.13 27.43 -35.32
CA SER A 125 -59.74 26.08 -35.32
C SER A 125 -58.80 24.96 -35.78
N LYS A 126 -57.60 25.29 -36.31
CA LYS A 126 -56.62 24.30 -36.76
C LYS A 126 -55.72 23.91 -35.59
N SER A 127 -55.43 22.62 -35.46
CA SER A 127 -54.39 22.12 -34.57
C SER A 127 -53.46 21.14 -35.28
N VAL A 128 -52.17 21.25 -35.01
CA VAL A 128 -51.14 20.33 -35.52
C VAL A 128 -50.36 19.81 -34.32
N THR A 129 -50.13 18.51 -34.27
CA THR A 129 -49.47 17.86 -33.13
C THR A 129 -48.19 17.18 -33.61
N SER A 130 -47.13 17.25 -32.81
CA SER A 130 -45.91 16.50 -33.03
C SER A 130 -46.10 15.03 -32.69
N ASP A 131 -45.16 14.20 -33.14
CA ASP A 131 -44.97 12.87 -32.55
C ASP A 131 -44.53 12.99 -31.08
N TRP A 132 -44.67 11.90 -30.33
CA TRP A 132 -44.14 11.82 -28.98
C TRP A 132 -42.61 11.70 -29.03
N LEU A 133 -41.94 12.60 -28.31
CA LEU A 133 -40.50 12.58 -28.09
C LEU A 133 -40.20 11.97 -26.72
N GLN A 134 -39.37 10.93 -26.67
CA GLN A 134 -38.84 10.42 -25.41
C GLN A 134 -37.51 11.09 -25.11
N VAL A 135 -37.39 11.70 -23.93
CA VAL A 135 -36.15 12.26 -23.39
C VAL A 135 -35.79 11.55 -22.11
N THR A 136 -34.58 11.00 -22.03
CA THR A 136 -34.05 10.31 -20.85
C THR A 136 -33.13 11.24 -20.09
N VAL A 137 -33.49 11.59 -18.85
CA VAL A 137 -32.60 12.36 -17.97
C VAL A 137 -31.50 11.42 -17.49
N PRO A 138 -30.22 11.73 -17.71
CA PRO A 138 -29.13 10.88 -17.26
C PRO A 138 -28.97 10.94 -15.73
N LYS A 139 -28.05 10.13 -15.21
CA LYS A 139 -27.70 10.08 -13.78
C LYS A 139 -26.34 10.69 -13.53
N ASP A 140 -26.17 11.26 -12.35
CA ASP A 140 -24.87 11.70 -11.86
C ASP A 140 -24.29 10.74 -10.82
N LYS A 141 -22.97 10.77 -10.71
CA LYS A 141 -22.25 10.19 -9.59
C LYS A 141 -21.60 11.29 -8.79
N VAL A 142 -21.78 11.26 -7.47
CA VAL A 142 -21.15 12.18 -6.54
C VAL A 142 -20.24 11.40 -5.61
N PHE A 143 -19.00 11.88 -5.46
CA PHE A 143 -18.10 11.51 -4.39
C PHE A 143 -17.86 12.75 -3.52
N GLU A 144 -18.10 12.60 -2.22
CA GLU A 144 -17.93 13.63 -1.20
C GLU A 144 -17.43 13.01 0.11
N GLY A 145 -16.65 13.78 0.87
CA GLY A 145 -16.02 13.32 2.12
C GLY A 145 -14.50 13.38 2.04
N ASP A 146 -13.83 12.89 3.10
CA ASP A 146 -12.37 13.03 3.22
C ASP A 146 -11.61 12.00 2.37
N GLU A 147 -11.86 10.70 2.58
CA GLU A 147 -11.22 9.60 1.85
C GLU A 147 -12.23 8.49 1.55
N ILE A 148 -12.29 8.06 0.28
CA ILE A 148 -13.19 7.03 -0.23
C ILE A 148 -12.35 5.96 -0.92
N VAL A 149 -12.50 4.71 -0.49
CA VAL A 149 -11.93 3.58 -1.22
C VAL A 149 -12.86 3.22 -2.37
N GLN A 150 -12.37 3.34 -3.61
CA GLN A 150 -13.11 3.01 -4.83
C GLN A 150 -12.26 2.10 -5.72
N THR A 151 -12.81 0.93 -6.02
CA THR A 151 -12.24 -0.03 -6.97
C THR A 151 -13.29 -0.41 -8.02
N GLY A 152 -12.87 -0.99 -9.13
CA GLY A 152 -13.75 -1.37 -10.23
C GLY A 152 -14.15 -0.18 -11.11
N SER A 153 -15.33 -0.26 -11.72
CA SER A 153 -15.78 0.70 -12.73
C SER A 153 -16.81 1.71 -12.20
N VAL A 154 -16.65 2.97 -12.59
CA VAL A 154 -17.59 4.08 -12.46
C VAL A 154 -18.09 4.40 -13.86
N GLU A 155 -19.18 3.76 -14.24
CA GLU A 155 -19.77 3.80 -15.58
C GLU A 155 -21.27 4.07 -15.51
N ASN A 156 -21.87 4.42 -16.65
CA ASN A 156 -23.31 4.73 -16.79
C ASN A 156 -23.76 6.00 -16.05
N TYR A 157 -22.83 6.94 -15.83
CA TYR A 157 -23.12 8.28 -15.31
C TYR A 157 -22.73 9.33 -16.34
N ALA A 158 -23.60 10.32 -16.56
CA ALA A 158 -23.29 11.41 -17.48
C ALA A 158 -22.24 12.35 -16.89
N ARG A 159 -22.35 12.65 -15.58
CA ARG A 159 -21.42 13.53 -14.89
C ARG A 159 -20.91 12.89 -13.61
N LEU A 160 -19.63 13.13 -13.33
CA LEU A 160 -18.95 12.74 -12.11
C LEU A 160 -18.56 13.99 -11.33
N PHE A 161 -19.18 14.20 -10.18
CA PHE A 161 -18.86 15.27 -9.24
C PHE A 161 -17.89 14.76 -8.17
N LEU A 162 -16.77 15.45 -8.03
CA LEU A 162 -15.77 15.23 -7.00
C LEU A 162 -15.72 16.48 -6.11
N LYS A 163 -16.56 16.50 -5.07
CA LYS A 163 -16.78 17.70 -4.24
C LYS A 163 -15.88 17.70 -3.00
N ASN A 164 -15.70 18.88 -2.40
CA ASN A 164 -15.04 19.04 -1.10
C ASN A 164 -13.62 18.45 -1.02
N LYS A 165 -12.84 18.51 -2.11
CA LYS A 165 -11.46 17.98 -2.16
C LYS A 165 -11.35 16.48 -1.85
N VAL A 166 -12.41 15.73 -2.19
CA VAL A 166 -12.48 14.30 -1.92
C VAL A 166 -11.23 13.56 -2.40
N ARG A 167 -10.73 12.65 -1.55
CA ARG A 167 -9.67 11.73 -1.93
C ARG A 167 -10.24 10.37 -2.29
N ILE A 168 -10.04 9.92 -3.51
CA ILE A 168 -10.39 8.58 -3.97
C ILE A 168 -9.13 7.72 -3.96
N VAL A 169 -9.20 6.56 -3.31
CA VAL A 169 -8.09 5.60 -3.21
C VAL A 169 -8.50 4.26 -3.80
N TRP A 170 -7.68 3.69 -4.70
CA TRP A 170 -7.99 2.39 -5.32
C TRP A 170 -7.09 1.23 -4.88
N GLN A 171 -6.23 1.45 -3.88
CA GLN A 171 -5.43 0.44 -3.17
C GLN A 171 -4.57 -0.49 -4.04
N GLY A 172 -4.13 -0.03 -5.21
CA GLY A 172 -3.35 -0.83 -6.16
C GLY A 172 -4.18 -1.79 -7.00
N ASP A 173 -5.51 -1.73 -6.93
CA ASP A 173 -6.42 -2.46 -7.83
C ASP A 173 -6.64 -1.69 -9.15
N LYS A 174 -7.66 -2.10 -9.91
CA LYS A 174 -8.12 -1.38 -11.10
C LYS A 174 -9.20 -0.36 -10.72
N LEU A 175 -9.03 0.88 -11.17
CA LEU A 175 -10.06 1.92 -11.16
C LEU A 175 -10.33 2.38 -12.60
N GLU A 176 -11.59 2.30 -13.01
CA GLU A 176 -12.03 2.69 -14.35
C GLU A 176 -13.15 3.71 -14.24
N ILE A 177 -12.98 4.89 -14.80
CA ILE A 177 -13.97 5.97 -14.81
C ILE A 177 -14.31 6.25 -16.26
N ARG A 178 -15.57 6.02 -16.65
CA ARG A 178 -16.10 6.40 -17.96
C ARG A 178 -17.36 7.24 -17.77
N THR A 179 -17.26 8.51 -18.11
CA THR A 179 -18.34 9.48 -17.97
C THR A 179 -18.26 10.51 -19.09
N HIS A 180 -19.23 11.40 -19.25
CA HIS A 180 -19.07 12.49 -20.21
C HIS A 180 -18.31 13.66 -19.60
N GLU A 181 -18.60 13.99 -18.36
CA GLU A 181 -18.08 15.20 -17.73
C GLU A 181 -17.58 14.89 -16.32
N ILE A 182 -16.37 15.35 -16.01
CA ILE A 182 -15.81 15.32 -14.66
C ILE A 182 -15.78 16.75 -14.12
N ILE A 183 -16.38 16.96 -12.95
CA ILE A 183 -16.43 18.25 -12.24
C ILE A 183 -15.71 18.07 -10.92
N SER A 184 -14.55 18.72 -10.77
CA SER A 184 -13.63 18.50 -9.65
C SER A 184 -13.33 19.77 -8.87
N GLU A 185 -13.54 19.70 -7.55
CA GLU A 185 -13.20 20.75 -6.59
C GLU A 185 -11.89 20.39 -5.86
N ASP A 186 -10.76 20.38 -6.59
CA ASP A 186 -9.44 19.96 -6.10
C ASP A 186 -9.37 18.50 -5.60
N ALA A 187 -10.12 17.60 -6.23
CA ALA A 187 -10.13 16.20 -5.83
C ALA A 187 -8.80 15.48 -6.12
N VAL A 188 -8.51 14.45 -5.32
CA VAL A 188 -7.27 13.69 -5.39
C VAL A 188 -7.56 12.21 -5.61
N LEU A 189 -7.00 11.62 -6.66
CA LEU A 189 -7.04 10.19 -6.94
C LEU A 189 -5.66 9.62 -6.61
N ASP A 190 -5.53 8.80 -5.57
CA ASP A 190 -4.26 8.21 -5.12
C ASP A 190 -4.29 6.66 -5.21
N SER A 191 -3.20 6.02 -5.66
CA SER A 191 -3.10 4.55 -5.66
C SER A 191 -3.22 3.94 -4.27
N PHE A 192 -2.73 4.65 -3.26
CA PHE A 192 -2.68 4.20 -1.87
C PHE A 192 -3.02 5.36 -0.93
N SER A 193 -3.66 5.05 0.19
CA SER A 193 -3.91 6.01 1.26
C SER A 193 -2.57 6.48 1.86
N THR A 194 -2.61 7.59 2.59
CA THR A 194 -1.38 8.23 3.10
C THR A 194 -0.58 7.33 4.04
N ASP A 195 -1.28 6.56 4.88
CA ASP A 195 -0.73 5.57 5.80
C ASP A 195 -0.22 4.31 5.10
N GLN A 196 -0.71 4.02 3.89
CA GLN A 196 -0.30 2.86 3.09
C GLN A 196 0.75 3.17 2.04
N LYS A 197 1.40 4.35 2.04
CA LYS A 197 2.47 4.67 1.06
C LYS A 197 3.74 3.83 1.23
N LYS A 198 3.90 3.13 2.35
CA LYS A 198 5.02 2.24 2.64
C LYS A 198 4.48 0.90 3.14
N ALA A 199 5.06 -0.20 2.67
CA ALA A 199 4.74 -1.54 3.13
C ALA A 199 5.26 -1.77 4.56
N GLU A 200 4.68 -2.76 5.23
CA GLU A 200 5.07 -3.18 6.57
C GLU A 200 6.50 -3.73 6.59
N THR A 201 7.13 -3.77 7.77
CA THR A 201 8.49 -4.32 7.94
C THR A 201 8.56 -5.76 7.42
N GLY A 202 9.52 -6.03 6.55
CA GLY A 202 9.74 -7.33 5.90
C GLY A 202 8.99 -7.51 4.58
N GLU A 203 8.03 -6.62 4.26
CA GLU A 203 7.14 -6.79 3.11
C GLU A 203 7.57 -5.95 1.90
N ALA A 204 7.29 -6.48 0.70
CA ALA A 204 7.45 -5.74 -0.54
C ALA A 204 6.30 -4.74 -0.75
N GLY A 205 6.59 -3.62 -1.41
CA GLY A 205 5.59 -2.65 -1.85
C GLY A 205 4.66 -3.24 -2.92
N ARG A 206 3.37 -2.94 -2.81
CA ARG A 206 2.37 -3.26 -3.83
C ARG A 206 2.47 -2.33 -5.04
N SER A 207 2.17 -2.88 -6.21
CA SER A 207 2.10 -2.07 -7.45
C SER A 207 0.85 -1.19 -7.44
N GLY A 208 0.94 -0.01 -8.06
CA GLY A 208 -0.15 0.98 -8.10
C GLY A 208 -1.38 0.57 -8.93
N GLY A 209 -1.42 -0.63 -9.50
CA GLY A 209 -2.59 -1.13 -10.23
C GLY A 209 -2.78 -0.51 -11.62
N GLU A 210 -4.04 -0.28 -11.97
CA GLU A 210 -4.43 0.28 -13.27
C GLU A 210 -5.48 1.38 -13.09
N LEU A 211 -5.25 2.53 -13.74
CA LEU A 211 -6.17 3.65 -13.75
C LEU A 211 -6.58 3.97 -15.20
N ILE A 212 -7.88 3.91 -15.46
CA ILE A 212 -8.48 4.28 -16.75
C ILE A 212 -9.46 5.42 -16.50
N ILE A 213 -9.28 6.55 -17.16
CA ILE A 213 -10.22 7.67 -17.14
C ILE A 213 -10.55 8.03 -18.58
N GLN A 214 -11.84 8.03 -18.91
CA GLN A 214 -12.35 8.50 -20.19
C GLN A 214 -13.49 9.47 -19.95
N ALA A 215 -13.31 10.70 -20.42
CA ALA A 215 -14.30 11.76 -20.34
C ALA A 215 -14.28 12.65 -21.58
N LYS A 216 -15.41 13.29 -21.88
CA LYS A 216 -15.45 14.35 -22.89
C LYS A 216 -14.91 15.65 -22.29
N THR A 217 -15.31 16.02 -21.08
CA THR A 217 -14.93 17.30 -20.49
C THR A 217 -14.39 17.15 -19.07
N LEU A 218 -13.46 18.03 -18.71
CA LEU A 218 -13.00 18.25 -17.33
C LEU A 218 -13.23 19.72 -16.92
N LYS A 219 -13.84 19.90 -15.76
CA LYS A 219 -14.04 21.18 -15.09
C LYS A 219 -13.35 21.19 -13.73
N GLY A 220 -12.66 22.30 -13.43
CA GLY A 220 -11.92 22.47 -12.17
C GLY A 220 -10.59 21.72 -12.14
N SER A 221 -10.04 21.49 -10.95
CA SER A 221 -8.71 20.89 -10.78
C SER A 221 -8.78 19.44 -10.31
N LEU A 222 -8.07 18.54 -10.99
CA LEU A 222 -7.99 17.12 -10.66
C LEU A 222 -6.54 16.69 -10.44
N PHE A 223 -6.25 16.10 -9.28
CA PHE A 223 -4.93 15.61 -8.92
C PHE A 223 -4.91 14.09 -8.96
N ILE A 224 -3.96 13.49 -9.67
CA ILE A 224 -3.80 12.05 -9.80
C ILE A 224 -2.40 11.64 -9.39
N ARG A 225 -2.28 10.73 -8.43
CA ARG A 225 -1.03 10.12 -8.00
C ARG A 225 -1.09 8.61 -8.15
N ALA A 226 -0.67 8.16 -9.32
CA ALA A 226 -0.59 6.78 -9.74
C ALA A 226 0.73 6.11 -9.29
N ASP A 227 1.16 6.38 -8.06
CA ASP A 227 2.47 5.95 -7.56
C ASP A 227 2.45 4.50 -7.07
N GLY A 228 3.61 3.84 -7.08
CA GLY A 228 3.82 2.53 -6.43
C GLY A 228 4.07 2.66 -4.93
N GLN A 229 3.74 1.62 -4.16
CA GLN A 229 3.98 1.62 -2.71
C GLN A 229 5.48 1.41 -2.42
N ASN A 230 6.05 2.15 -1.47
CA ASN A 230 7.44 1.93 -1.04
C ASN A 230 7.59 0.58 -0.34
N GLY A 231 8.77 -0.04 -0.46
CA GLY A 231 9.10 -1.27 0.23
C GLY A 231 9.25 -1.09 1.74
N GLY A 232 8.96 -2.15 2.48
CA GLY A 232 9.14 -2.23 3.92
C GLY A 232 10.60 -2.29 4.34
N VAL A 233 10.91 -1.84 5.57
CA VAL A 233 12.25 -2.04 6.13
C VAL A 233 12.49 -3.53 6.33
N GLY A 234 13.70 -4.02 6.08
CA GLY A 234 14.03 -5.42 6.34
C GLY A 234 13.95 -5.77 7.83
N LEU A 235 13.74 -7.05 8.14
CA LEU A 235 13.75 -7.55 9.51
C LEU A 235 15.16 -7.48 10.13
N GLU A 236 15.23 -7.25 11.44
CA GLU A 236 16.50 -7.30 12.16
C GLU A 236 17.09 -8.72 12.14
N GLY A 237 18.41 -8.82 12.03
CA GLY A 237 19.11 -10.10 12.14
C GLY A 237 18.99 -10.69 13.54
N SER A 238 19.11 -12.00 13.68
CA SER A 238 19.07 -12.62 15.01
C SER A 238 20.35 -12.35 15.80
N GLN A 239 20.21 -12.39 17.13
CA GLN A 239 21.33 -12.23 18.05
C GLN A 239 22.37 -13.35 17.87
N GLY A 240 23.64 -13.00 17.99
CA GLY A 240 24.74 -13.97 17.97
C GLY A 240 24.72 -14.91 19.17
N GLY A 241 25.26 -16.12 19.02
CA GLY A 241 25.35 -17.08 20.12
C GLY A 241 26.19 -16.54 21.29
N ALA A 242 25.88 -16.96 22.53
CA ALA A 242 26.70 -16.60 23.68
C ALA A 242 28.11 -17.23 23.58
N GLY A 243 29.11 -16.55 24.12
CA GLY A 243 30.46 -17.08 24.20
C GLY A 243 30.55 -18.25 25.18
N GLU A 244 31.50 -19.16 24.95
CA GLU A 244 31.74 -20.30 25.83
C GLU A 244 32.20 -19.83 27.22
N VAL A 245 31.79 -20.52 28.28
CA VAL A 245 32.28 -20.21 29.63
C VAL A 245 33.76 -20.59 29.73
N GLY A 246 34.57 -19.73 30.36
CA GLY A 246 35.99 -19.99 30.56
C GLY A 246 36.23 -21.28 31.37
N THR A 247 37.35 -21.95 31.11
CA THR A 247 37.70 -23.18 31.82
C THR A 247 38.16 -22.88 33.24
N VAL A 248 37.90 -23.84 34.13
CA VAL A 248 38.30 -23.75 35.52
C VAL A 248 39.84 -23.73 35.61
N GLY A 249 40.40 -22.83 36.42
CA GLY A 249 41.84 -22.74 36.63
C GLY A 249 42.44 -24.04 37.21
N PRO A 250 43.77 -24.22 37.14
CA PRO A 250 44.45 -25.37 37.73
C PRO A 250 44.21 -25.44 39.25
N LYS A 251 44.20 -26.65 39.79
CA LYS A 251 44.18 -26.89 41.23
C LYS A 251 45.42 -26.26 41.86
N THR A 252 45.24 -25.57 42.99
CA THR A 252 46.34 -24.95 43.73
C THR A 252 46.51 -25.66 45.06
N PHE A 253 47.76 -25.92 45.44
CA PHE A 253 48.11 -26.51 46.72
C PHE A 253 48.52 -25.42 47.71
N LEU A 254 48.14 -25.62 48.97
CA LEU A 254 48.56 -24.74 50.05
C LEU A 254 49.75 -25.38 50.76
N HIS A 255 50.90 -24.70 50.74
CA HIS A 255 52.10 -25.15 51.43
C HIS A 255 52.32 -24.34 52.70
N TRP A 256 52.84 -24.99 53.73
CA TRP A 256 53.23 -24.40 55.01
C TRP A 256 54.71 -24.66 55.29
N GLY A 257 55.35 -23.78 56.05
CA GLY A 257 56.70 -24.08 56.52
C GLY A 257 57.20 -23.17 57.64
N GLU A 258 58.38 -23.53 58.13
CA GLU A 258 59.06 -22.88 59.25
C GLU A 258 59.74 -21.56 58.84
N PRO A 259 59.78 -20.56 59.74
CA PRO A 259 60.19 -19.18 59.43
C PRO A 259 61.64 -19.01 58.97
N THR A 260 62.47 -20.07 59.07
CA THR A 260 63.89 -20.05 58.71
C THR A 260 64.15 -20.06 57.21
N LYS A 261 63.15 -20.41 56.37
CA LYS A 261 63.22 -20.39 54.90
C LYS A 261 61.95 -19.80 54.30
N PHE A 262 61.86 -18.48 54.23
CA PHE A 262 60.69 -17.78 53.71
C PHE A 262 60.72 -17.73 52.17
N PRO A 263 59.91 -18.50 51.44
CA PRO A 263 59.91 -18.41 49.98
C PRO A 263 59.32 -17.07 49.53
N LEU A 264 59.80 -16.55 48.40
CA LEU A 264 59.26 -15.33 47.79
C LEU A 264 57.76 -15.51 47.51
N GLY A 265 56.94 -14.59 48.01
CA GLY A 265 55.48 -14.63 47.84
C GLY A 265 54.71 -15.36 48.95
N ALA A 266 55.39 -15.83 50.01
CA ALA A 266 54.73 -16.38 51.18
C ALA A 266 54.16 -15.31 52.11
N TYR A 267 53.10 -15.66 52.83
CA TYR A 267 52.46 -14.85 53.85
C TYR A 267 52.87 -15.36 55.23
N ASN A 268 53.20 -14.45 56.16
CA ASN A 268 53.50 -14.81 57.54
C ASN A 268 52.21 -14.86 58.36
N PHE A 269 51.95 -15.98 59.02
CA PHE A 269 50.89 -16.13 60.00
C PHE A 269 51.42 -16.81 61.26
N ARG A 270 51.44 -16.06 62.37
CA ARG A 270 51.84 -16.55 63.71
C ARG A 270 53.20 -17.26 63.77
N GLY A 271 54.16 -16.81 62.96
CA GLY A 271 55.51 -17.38 62.95
C GLY A 271 55.69 -18.57 62.00
N SER A 272 54.63 -19.03 61.32
CA SER A 272 54.73 -19.91 60.16
C SER A 272 54.52 -19.10 58.89
N TRP A 273 55.05 -19.57 57.76
CA TRP A 273 54.69 -19.02 56.45
C TRP A 273 53.77 -19.97 55.70
N PHE A 274 52.94 -19.42 54.82
CA PHE A 274 52.18 -20.18 53.85
C PHE A 274 52.27 -19.54 52.47
N TYR A 275 52.23 -20.35 51.41
CA TYR A 275 52.06 -19.85 50.05
C TYR A 275 51.23 -20.83 49.21
N CYS A 276 50.69 -20.32 48.11
CA CYS A 276 49.85 -21.05 47.19
C CYS A 276 50.69 -21.45 45.96
N ASP A 277 50.79 -22.76 45.65
CA ASP A 277 51.61 -23.31 44.55
C ASP A 277 50.75 -24.12 43.55
N PRO A 278 50.75 -23.77 42.25
CA PRO A 278 51.23 -22.49 41.71
C PRO A 278 50.42 -21.31 42.27
N PRO A 279 50.95 -20.07 42.23
CA PRO A 279 50.19 -18.87 42.59
C PRO A 279 48.87 -18.85 41.81
N ARG A 280 47.74 -18.92 42.51
CA ARG A 280 46.42 -19.29 41.96
C ARG A 280 46.03 -18.39 40.77
N PRO A 281 46.19 -18.84 39.51
CA PRO A 281 45.78 -18.02 38.39
C PRO A 281 44.24 -17.97 38.37
N PRO A 282 43.64 -16.87 37.88
CA PRO A 282 42.20 -16.86 37.61
C PRO A 282 41.85 -18.01 36.65
N GLY A 283 40.58 -18.42 36.64
CA GLY A 283 40.09 -19.26 35.53
C GLY A 283 40.28 -18.51 34.20
N THR A 284 40.20 -19.23 33.08
CA THR A 284 40.45 -18.56 31.79
C THR A 284 39.37 -17.50 31.53
N ILE A 285 39.71 -16.51 30.71
CA ILE A 285 38.73 -15.54 30.20
C ILE A 285 37.64 -16.33 29.46
N GLY A 286 36.38 -15.88 29.58
CA GLY A 286 35.29 -16.47 28.81
C GLY A 286 35.45 -16.22 27.31
N GLY A 287 34.87 -17.09 26.49
CA GLY A 287 34.89 -16.95 25.04
C GLY A 287 34.19 -15.66 24.58
N THR A 288 34.66 -15.10 23.47
CA THR A 288 33.98 -13.98 22.80
C THR A 288 32.59 -14.42 22.34
N GLY A 289 31.59 -13.56 22.53
CA GLY A 289 30.25 -13.80 22.01
C GLY A 289 30.26 -13.87 20.48
N GLY A 290 29.39 -14.71 19.91
CA GLY A 290 29.22 -14.82 18.46
C GLY A 290 28.78 -13.50 17.83
N GLN A 291 29.22 -13.24 16.61
CA GLN A 291 28.70 -12.12 15.82
C GLN A 291 27.19 -12.28 15.60
N GLY A 292 26.44 -11.18 15.67
CA GLY A 292 25.03 -11.21 15.29
C GLY A 292 24.84 -11.46 13.80
N LEU A 293 23.70 -12.04 13.40
CA LEU A 293 23.46 -12.34 12.00
C LEU A 293 23.18 -11.07 11.18
N ILE A 294 23.41 -11.16 9.87
CA ILE A 294 23.05 -10.10 8.93
C ILE A 294 21.54 -9.80 9.00
N GLY A 295 21.19 -8.52 8.91
CA GLY A 295 19.79 -8.12 8.78
C GLY A 295 19.20 -8.56 7.45
N PHE A 296 17.89 -8.76 7.40
CA PHE A 296 17.22 -9.14 6.17
C PHE A 296 17.22 -7.95 5.19
N ALA A 297 17.20 -8.25 3.88
CA ALA A 297 17.06 -7.21 2.88
C ALA A 297 15.73 -6.47 3.04
N GLY A 298 15.72 -5.18 2.66
CA GLY A 298 14.48 -4.42 2.61
C GLY A 298 13.56 -4.95 1.50
N GLY A 299 12.26 -4.74 1.68
CA GLY A 299 11.27 -5.10 0.65
C GLY A 299 11.50 -4.30 -0.63
N ALA A 300 11.24 -4.91 -1.79
CA ALA A 300 11.27 -4.19 -3.05
C ALA A 300 10.16 -3.12 -3.09
N GLY A 301 10.38 -2.02 -3.81
CA GLY A 301 9.33 -1.04 -4.10
C GLY A 301 8.35 -1.56 -5.14
N GLY A 302 7.09 -1.16 -5.02
CA GLY A 302 6.04 -1.52 -5.97
C GLY A 302 6.17 -0.74 -7.29
N ASN A 303 5.72 -1.34 -8.39
CA ASN A 303 5.64 -0.63 -9.66
C ASN A 303 4.61 0.47 -9.58
N SER A 304 4.80 1.53 -10.37
CA SER A 304 3.79 2.57 -10.52
C SER A 304 2.57 2.06 -11.31
N SER A 305 1.47 2.79 -11.36
CA SER A 305 0.25 2.30 -12.04
C SER A 305 0.37 2.37 -13.56
N LYS A 306 -0.30 1.44 -14.24
CA LYS A 306 -0.62 1.61 -15.66
C LYS A 306 -1.73 2.64 -15.78
N VAL A 307 -1.52 3.68 -16.59
CA VAL A 307 -2.47 4.80 -16.66
C VAL A 307 -2.89 5.05 -18.09
N LEU A 308 -4.20 5.14 -18.31
CA LEU A 308 -4.81 5.64 -19.54
C LEU A 308 -5.80 6.74 -19.17
N ILE A 309 -5.50 7.98 -19.53
CA ILE A 309 -6.39 9.12 -19.33
C ILE A 309 -6.67 9.75 -20.68
N GLU A 310 -7.94 9.78 -21.07
CA GLU A 310 -8.42 10.39 -22.30
C GLU A 310 -9.53 11.40 -21.93
N ILE A 311 -9.24 12.69 -22.11
CA ILE A 311 -10.18 13.78 -21.87
C ILE A 311 -10.22 14.66 -23.13
N GLU A 312 -11.36 14.73 -23.81
CA GLU A 312 -11.47 15.41 -25.11
C GLU A 312 -11.38 16.94 -25.02
N ASP A 313 -11.86 17.56 -23.95
CA ASP A 313 -11.81 19.00 -23.70
C ASP A 313 -11.40 19.31 -22.26
N THR A 314 -10.26 19.99 -22.12
CA THR A 314 -9.70 20.44 -20.85
C THR A 314 -9.67 21.98 -20.73
N LYS A 315 -10.37 22.73 -21.59
CA LYS A 315 -10.33 24.21 -21.54
C LYS A 315 -10.81 24.80 -20.22
N SER A 316 -11.66 24.07 -19.51
CA SER A 316 -12.28 24.45 -18.24
C SER A 316 -11.67 23.76 -17.02
N GLY A 317 -10.58 23.02 -17.17
CA GLY A 317 -10.02 22.26 -16.06
C GLY A 317 -8.54 21.92 -16.19
N ASP A 318 -7.91 21.74 -15.04
CA ASP A 318 -6.50 21.42 -14.89
C ASP A 318 -6.33 19.99 -14.40
N LEU A 319 -5.36 19.27 -14.99
CA LEU A 319 -4.99 17.92 -14.59
C LEU A 319 -3.54 17.89 -14.09
N PHE A 320 -3.36 17.50 -12.83
CA PHE A 320 -2.04 17.27 -12.23
C PHE A 320 -1.78 15.78 -12.09
N PHE A 321 -0.65 15.31 -12.62
CA PHE A 321 -0.38 13.88 -12.71
C PHE A 321 1.02 13.51 -12.19
N THR A 322 1.09 12.50 -11.34
CA THR A 322 2.33 11.80 -10.97
C THR A 322 2.17 10.29 -11.12
N ASN A 323 3.25 9.63 -11.55
CA ASN A 323 3.30 8.18 -11.73
C ASN A 323 4.72 7.70 -11.46
N LYS A 324 5.09 7.64 -10.18
CA LYS A 324 6.43 7.27 -9.71
C LYS A 324 6.46 5.84 -9.18
N PRO A 325 7.52 5.06 -9.45
CA PRO A 325 7.68 3.78 -8.78
C PRO A 325 7.89 3.96 -7.27
N GLY A 326 7.53 2.94 -6.50
CA GLY A 326 7.87 2.86 -5.10
C GLY A 326 9.38 2.70 -4.92
N VAL A 327 9.93 3.34 -3.88
CA VAL A 327 11.33 3.19 -3.49
C VAL A 327 11.48 1.90 -2.69
N GLY A 328 12.55 1.14 -2.93
CA GLY A 328 12.88 -0.04 -2.14
C GLY A 328 13.16 0.30 -0.68
N GLY A 329 12.74 -0.58 0.23
CA GLY A 329 12.91 -0.37 1.66
C GLY A 329 14.37 -0.51 2.08
N GLU A 330 14.75 0.16 3.16
CA GLU A 330 16.06 -0.01 3.77
C GLU A 330 16.24 -1.44 4.30
N GLY A 331 17.45 -1.97 4.27
CA GLY A 331 17.74 -3.27 4.89
C GLY A 331 17.58 -3.22 6.40
N GLY A 332 17.18 -4.33 7.00
CA GLY A 332 17.07 -4.46 8.44
C GLY A 332 18.43 -4.36 9.11
N LEU A 333 18.45 -3.88 10.35
CA LEU A 333 19.69 -3.82 11.13
C LEU A 333 20.25 -5.23 11.32
N GLY A 334 21.57 -5.37 11.36
CA GLY A 334 22.17 -6.64 11.77
C GLY A 334 21.88 -6.92 13.24
N GLY A 335 21.75 -8.20 13.58
CA GLY A 335 21.44 -8.63 14.94
C GLY A 335 22.53 -8.21 15.92
N VAL A 336 22.15 -7.95 17.15
CA VAL A 336 23.11 -7.65 18.22
C VAL A 336 24.08 -8.81 18.42
N GLY A 337 25.35 -8.52 18.72
CA GLY A 337 26.31 -9.57 19.03
C GLY A 337 25.93 -10.32 20.30
N GLY A 338 26.29 -11.59 20.34
CA GLY A 338 26.10 -12.45 21.50
C GLY A 338 26.87 -11.94 22.71
N GLU A 339 26.33 -12.17 23.90
CA GLU A 339 27.04 -11.88 25.14
C GLU A 339 28.32 -12.72 25.20
N GLY A 340 29.42 -12.13 25.69
CA GLY A 340 30.62 -12.92 25.96
C GLY A 340 30.38 -13.93 27.07
N GLY A 341 31.07 -15.06 27.00
CA GLY A 341 30.94 -16.10 28.02
C GLY A 341 31.46 -15.62 29.37
N GLU A 342 30.86 -16.09 30.46
CA GLU A 342 31.40 -15.83 31.79
C GLU A 342 32.82 -16.40 31.91
N GLY A 343 33.69 -15.73 32.66
CA GLY A 343 35.04 -16.26 32.87
C GLY A 343 35.03 -17.49 33.76
N GLY A 344 36.06 -18.32 33.62
CA GLY A 344 36.18 -19.56 34.36
C GLY A 344 36.37 -19.31 35.85
N TRP A 345 35.80 -20.18 36.67
CA TRP A 345 36.11 -20.18 38.11
C TRP A 345 37.57 -20.57 38.31
N SER A 346 38.22 -20.11 39.36
CA SER A 346 39.53 -20.67 39.72
C SER A 346 39.43 -22.14 40.10
N GLY A 347 40.53 -22.87 39.95
CA GLY A 347 40.67 -24.21 40.48
C GLY A 347 40.49 -24.29 41.99
N GLU A 348 40.11 -25.48 42.46
CA GLU A 348 39.97 -25.80 43.88
C GLU A 348 41.30 -25.59 44.63
N ILE A 349 41.23 -25.14 45.89
CA ILE A 349 42.40 -25.16 46.78
C ILE A 349 42.44 -26.51 47.48
N ASP A 350 43.49 -27.28 47.22
CA ASP A 350 43.81 -28.44 48.04
C ASP A 350 44.64 -28.02 49.25
N TRP A 351 43.94 -27.74 50.34
CA TRP A 351 44.57 -27.50 51.65
C TRP A 351 44.74 -28.80 52.45
N LYS A 352 44.11 -29.90 52.02
CA LYS A 352 44.10 -31.17 52.76
C LYS A 352 45.40 -31.95 52.54
N THR A 353 45.99 -31.86 51.34
CA THR A 353 47.26 -32.54 51.03
C THR A 353 48.39 -32.22 52.01
N TYR A 354 48.42 -30.99 52.56
CA TYR A 354 49.45 -30.53 53.50
C TYR A 354 48.86 -30.05 54.84
N ALA A 355 47.68 -30.56 55.21
CA ALA A 355 47.00 -30.14 56.44
C ALA A 355 47.75 -30.50 57.73
N SER A 356 48.65 -31.50 57.69
CA SER A 356 49.52 -31.86 58.84
C SER A 356 50.47 -30.73 59.24
N ASP A 357 50.78 -29.85 58.29
CA ASP A 357 51.78 -28.80 58.45
C ASP A 357 51.12 -27.45 58.83
N MET A 358 49.79 -27.45 58.96
CA MET A 358 48.99 -26.28 59.30
C MET A 358 49.06 -26.00 60.81
N PRO A 359 49.46 -24.79 61.24
CA PRO A 359 49.57 -24.46 62.66
C PRO A 359 48.20 -24.48 63.35
N GLN A 360 48.19 -24.94 64.61
CA GLN A 360 46.98 -25.04 65.43
C GLN A 360 46.28 -23.68 65.55
N GLY A 361 45.02 -23.62 65.13
CA GLY A 361 44.21 -22.40 65.17
C GLY A 361 44.29 -21.50 63.94
N ALA A 362 44.98 -21.92 62.86
CA ALA A 362 44.74 -21.35 61.54
C ALA A 362 43.33 -21.79 61.03
N ASP A 363 42.61 -20.91 60.35
CA ASP A 363 41.29 -21.21 59.80
C ASP A 363 41.20 -20.87 58.30
N LEU A 364 40.09 -21.27 57.67
CA LEU A 364 39.87 -21.04 56.24
C LEU A 364 39.71 -19.56 55.86
N SER A 365 39.53 -18.66 56.83
CA SER A 365 39.35 -17.22 56.59
C SER A 365 40.68 -16.51 56.29
N LEU A 366 41.81 -17.09 56.70
CA LEU A 366 43.15 -16.59 56.36
C LEU A 366 43.46 -16.72 54.86
N PHE A 367 42.73 -17.58 54.15
CA PHE A 367 42.90 -17.81 52.71
C PHE A 367 42.17 -16.80 51.84
N VAL A 368 41.62 -15.73 52.42
CA VAL A 368 41.14 -14.55 51.68
C VAL A 368 42.28 -13.94 50.82
N ALA A 369 43.53 -14.04 51.28
CA ALA A 369 44.70 -13.62 50.49
C ALA A 369 44.97 -14.52 49.25
N CYS A 370 44.47 -15.76 49.25
CA CYS A 370 44.45 -16.65 48.08
C CYS A 370 43.03 -16.73 47.44
N GLN A 371 42.15 -15.74 47.70
CA GLN A 371 40.85 -15.70 47.05
C GLN A 371 41.03 -15.48 45.55
N PRO A 372 40.42 -16.33 44.75
CA PRO A 372 40.58 -16.27 43.33
C PRO A 372 39.71 -15.17 42.75
N LYS A 373 40.20 -14.54 41.69
CA LYS A 373 39.31 -13.81 40.79
C LYS A 373 38.78 -14.82 39.78
N GLN A 374 37.47 -14.85 39.59
CA GLN A 374 36.88 -15.48 38.40
C GLN A 374 37.59 -14.86 37.18
N GLY A 375 37.81 -15.66 36.14
CA GLY A 375 38.26 -15.13 34.86
C GLY A 375 37.39 -13.96 34.42
N GLU A 376 37.95 -13.05 33.63
CA GLU A 376 37.14 -11.96 33.09
C GLU A 376 36.08 -12.53 32.12
N LYS A 377 34.90 -11.90 32.10
CA LYS A 377 33.87 -12.20 31.09
C LYS A 377 34.46 -11.91 29.71
N GLY A 378 34.20 -12.79 28.75
CA GLY A 378 34.58 -12.57 27.36
C GLY A 378 33.95 -11.30 26.80
N PRO A 379 34.54 -10.68 25.77
CA PRO A 379 33.94 -9.54 25.11
C PRO A 379 32.64 -9.95 24.40
N ARG A 380 31.70 -9.00 24.28
CA ARG A 380 30.50 -9.17 23.45
C ARG A 380 30.90 -9.31 21.98
N GLY A 381 30.18 -10.16 21.24
CA GLY A 381 30.30 -10.22 19.79
C GLY A 381 29.96 -8.88 19.14
N SER A 382 30.45 -8.66 17.92
CA SER A 382 30.05 -7.50 17.12
C SER A 382 28.61 -7.66 16.60
N ARG A 383 27.95 -6.52 16.31
CA ARG A 383 26.67 -6.51 15.60
C ARG A 383 26.86 -7.07 14.18
N GLY A 384 25.85 -7.78 13.68
CA GLY A 384 25.82 -8.17 12.28
C GLY A 384 25.80 -6.97 11.32
N PRO A 385 26.14 -7.16 10.04
CA PRO A 385 25.94 -6.12 9.03
C PRO A 385 24.44 -5.86 8.79
N GLN A 386 24.11 -4.63 8.37
CA GLN A 386 22.76 -4.30 7.90
C GLN A 386 22.46 -5.06 6.61
N GLY A 387 21.21 -5.45 6.42
CA GLY A 387 20.75 -6.02 5.16
C GLY A 387 20.89 -5.04 3.98
N GLY A 388 20.84 -5.54 2.76
CA GLY A 388 20.80 -4.70 1.57
C GLY A 388 19.47 -3.93 1.45
N LYS A 389 19.52 -2.75 0.83
CA LYS A 389 18.30 -2.03 0.41
C LYS A 389 17.55 -2.87 -0.64
N GLY A 390 16.22 -2.89 -0.55
CA GLY A 390 15.37 -3.45 -1.60
C GLY A 390 15.51 -2.70 -2.91
N ASN A 391 15.22 -3.36 -4.03
CA ASN A 391 15.20 -2.70 -5.33
C ASN A 391 14.03 -1.71 -5.41
N ASP A 392 14.23 -0.59 -6.08
CA ASP A 392 13.12 0.30 -6.43
C ASP A 392 12.21 -0.40 -7.46
N GLY A 393 10.92 -0.02 -7.48
CA GLY A 393 9.97 -0.50 -8.48
C GLY A 393 10.24 0.08 -9.86
N PHE A 394 9.48 -0.39 -10.85
CA PHE A 394 9.53 0.13 -12.21
C PHE A 394 8.41 1.13 -12.48
N GLN A 395 8.72 2.14 -13.29
CA GLN A 395 7.69 3.05 -13.80
C GLN A 395 6.89 2.34 -14.89
N ALA A 396 5.62 2.07 -14.63
CA ALA A 396 4.71 1.48 -15.60
C ALA A 396 4.36 2.48 -16.72
N PRO A 397 3.96 1.99 -17.91
CA PRO A 397 3.58 2.87 -19.00
C PRO A 397 2.33 3.70 -18.64
N PHE A 398 2.30 4.93 -19.14
CA PHE A 398 1.14 5.80 -19.06
C PHE A 398 0.85 6.45 -20.42
N CYS A 399 -0.43 6.77 -20.66
CA CYS A 399 -0.93 7.54 -21.78
C CYS A 399 -1.86 8.61 -21.25
N LEU A 400 -1.58 9.87 -21.58
CA LEU A 400 -2.46 11.01 -21.34
C LEU A 400 -2.82 11.63 -22.68
N LYS A 401 -4.09 11.60 -23.07
CA LYS A 401 -4.65 12.35 -24.20
C LYS A 401 -5.57 13.43 -23.64
N LEU A 402 -5.13 14.68 -23.70
CA LEU A 402 -5.81 15.85 -23.14
C LEU A 402 -6.08 16.84 -24.27
N GLY A 403 -7.30 16.81 -24.80
CA GLY A 403 -7.66 17.47 -26.04
C GLY A 403 -6.76 17.05 -27.20
N SER A 404 -6.10 18.01 -27.82
CA SER A 404 -5.13 17.76 -28.90
C SER A 404 -3.74 17.38 -28.41
N SER A 405 -3.48 17.41 -27.09
CA SER A 405 -2.19 17.10 -26.51
C SER A 405 -2.09 15.63 -26.14
N GLN A 406 -0.92 15.02 -26.37
CA GLN A 406 -0.64 13.65 -25.98
C GLN A 406 0.69 13.55 -25.24
N MET A 407 0.73 12.76 -24.17
CA MET A 407 1.92 12.48 -23.37
C MET A 407 2.01 10.99 -23.02
N GLY A 408 3.24 10.45 -23.03
CA GLY A 408 3.49 9.04 -22.72
C GLY A 408 3.30 8.10 -23.92
N TYR A 409 3.15 6.81 -23.64
CA TYR A 409 2.97 5.76 -24.64
C TYR A 409 1.48 5.44 -24.79
N CYS A 410 0.87 5.95 -25.85
CA CYS A 410 -0.53 5.72 -26.19
C CYS A 410 -0.64 4.65 -27.27
N PRO A 411 -1.08 3.43 -26.93
CA PRO A 411 -1.26 2.35 -27.89
C PRO A 411 -2.46 2.56 -28.82
#